data_AF-A0A967EWK4-F1
#
_entry.id   AF-A0A967EWK4-F1
#
_cell.length_a   1.000
_cell.length_b   1.000
_cell.length_c   1.000
_cell.angle_alpha   90.00
_cell.angle_beta   90.00
_cell.angle_gamma   90.00
#
_symmetry.space_group_name_H-M   'P 1'
#
loop_
_entity.id
_entity.type
_entity.pdbx_description
1 polymer ?
#
loop_
_entity_poly.entity_id
_entity_poly.type
_entity_poly.pdbx_seq_one_letter_code
_entity_poly.pdbx_strand_id
1 'polypeptide(L)'
;MFETMKAAYAKSDKGDASGYSNWRQYSTQAYVSDTHGGRYVQNWGNSAAKAYGLYENAGTFPPGAKLGKDSFGVNAKGDVSVGPLFLMEKMQAGFNPDSDDWRYTMVMPNGSVFGTTNGAGSDNVAFCIGCHQSVTPEQDNVMLLPEEYRVK
;
A
#
# COMPACT_ATOMS: atom_id res chain seq x y z
N MET A 1 12.36 8.70 -11.10
CA MET A 1 11.64 8.67 -9.81
C MET A 1 11.56 7.25 -9.23
N PHE A 2 11.04 6.28 -9.98
CA PHE A 2 10.87 4.90 -9.50
C PHE A 2 12.12 4.27 -8.85
N GLU A 3 13.28 4.30 -9.52
CA GLU A 3 14.52 3.75 -8.95
C GLU A 3 14.97 4.44 -7.65
N THR A 4 14.73 5.75 -7.53
CA THR A 4 15.03 6.50 -6.31
C THR A 4 14.12 6.08 -5.15
N MET A 5 12.83 5.82 -5.42
CA MET A 5 11.89 5.30 -4.42
C MET A 5 12.31 3.91 -3.94
N LYS A 6 12.63 3.00 -4.87
CA LYS A 6 13.16 1.66 -4.53
C LYS A 6 14.40 1.74 -3.64
N ALA A 7 15.37 2.56 -4.00
CA ALA A 7 16.59 2.74 -3.22
C ALA A 7 16.33 3.36 -1.83
N ALA A 8 15.32 4.22 -1.71
CA ALA A 8 14.90 4.78 -0.43
C ALA A 8 14.29 3.71 0.49
N TYR A 9 13.31 2.94 0.00
CA TYR A 9 12.59 1.96 0.81
C TYR A 9 13.43 0.72 1.15
N ALA A 10 14.39 0.36 0.29
CA ALA A 10 15.32 -0.73 0.53
C ALA A 10 16.26 -0.52 1.73
N LYS A 11 16.32 0.69 2.29
CA LYS A 11 17.04 0.99 3.54
C LYS A 11 16.32 0.49 4.80
N SER A 12 15.04 0.11 4.68
CA SER A 12 14.28 -0.46 5.78
C SER A 12 14.68 -1.91 6.06
N ASP A 13 14.31 -2.41 7.24
CA ASP A 13 14.42 -3.81 7.62
C ASP A 13 13.29 -4.69 7.03
N LYS A 14 12.38 -4.10 6.24
CA LYS A 14 11.22 -4.79 5.67
C LYS A 14 11.56 -5.37 4.31
N GLY A 15 11.66 -6.70 4.21
CA GLY A 15 11.90 -7.40 2.95
C GLY A 15 10.86 -7.07 1.85
N ASP A 16 9.61 -6.79 2.23
CA ASP A 16 8.58 -6.38 1.27
C ASP A 16 8.85 -4.99 0.69
N ALA A 17 9.43 -4.08 1.47
CA ALA A 17 9.76 -2.73 1.03
C ALA A 17 10.94 -2.70 0.05
N SER A 18 11.88 -3.65 0.16
CA SER A 18 12.94 -3.82 -0.84
C SER A 18 12.48 -4.64 -2.05
N GLY A 19 11.48 -5.51 -1.89
CA GLY A 19 11.00 -6.43 -2.93
C GLY A 19 9.78 -6.00 -3.73
N TYR A 20 9.06 -4.95 -3.32
CA TYR A 20 7.76 -4.59 -3.91
C TYR A 20 7.83 -4.31 -5.42
N SER A 21 8.96 -3.84 -5.93
CA SER A 21 9.13 -3.57 -7.37
C SER A 21 9.11 -4.82 -8.25
N ASN A 22 9.18 -6.02 -7.65
CA ASN A 22 9.02 -7.29 -8.36
C ASN A 22 7.56 -7.75 -8.42
N TRP A 23 6.64 -7.01 -7.79
CA TRP A 23 5.21 -7.28 -7.81
C TRP A 23 4.56 -6.75 -9.08
N ARG A 24 3.33 -7.18 -9.36
CA ARG A 24 2.57 -6.66 -10.49
C ARG A 24 2.11 -5.24 -10.18
N GLN A 25 2.42 -4.30 -11.08
CA GLN A 25 1.81 -2.97 -11.08
C GLN A 25 0.39 -3.06 -11.65
N TYR A 26 -0.58 -2.46 -10.97
CA TYR A 26 -2.00 -2.43 -11.36
C TYR A 26 -2.48 -1.07 -11.83
N SER A 27 -1.68 -0.02 -11.61
CA SER A 27 -1.91 1.32 -12.15
C SER A 27 -1.15 1.53 -13.46
N THR A 28 -1.79 2.10 -14.48
CA THR A 28 -1.14 2.44 -15.77
C THR A 28 -0.22 3.67 -15.66
N GLN A 29 -0.46 4.53 -14.67
CA GLN A 29 0.35 5.69 -14.32
C GLN A 29 0.16 6.03 -12.83
N ALA A 30 1.01 6.92 -12.30
CA ALA A 30 0.80 7.46 -10.97
C ALA A 30 -0.39 8.44 -10.96
N TYR A 31 -1.16 8.45 -9.87
CA TYR A 31 -2.34 9.29 -9.71
C TYR A 31 -2.38 9.94 -8.34
N VAL A 32 -3.02 11.11 -8.24
CA VAL A 32 -3.13 11.84 -6.97
C VAL A 32 -4.09 11.11 -6.04
N SER A 33 -3.66 10.90 -4.81
CA SER A 33 -4.48 10.31 -3.76
C SER A 33 -4.56 11.24 -2.56
N ASP A 34 -5.73 11.85 -2.37
CA ASP A 34 -6.01 12.74 -1.24
C ASP A 34 -5.87 12.03 0.11
N THR A 35 -6.25 10.75 0.17
CA THR A 35 -6.11 9.90 1.36
C THR A 35 -4.65 9.62 1.74
N HIS A 36 -3.70 9.90 0.84
CA HIS A 36 -2.26 9.81 1.10
C HIS A 36 -1.60 11.20 1.10
N GLY A 37 -2.36 12.24 1.45
CA GLY A 37 -1.89 13.62 1.60
C GLY A 37 -1.60 14.31 0.26
N GLY A 38 -2.40 14.02 -0.77
CA GLY A 38 -2.29 14.62 -2.10
C GLY A 38 -1.06 14.16 -2.89
N ARG A 39 -0.47 13.02 -2.51
CA ARG A 39 0.69 12.44 -3.19
C ARG A 39 0.26 11.69 -4.43
N TYR A 40 1.18 11.56 -5.38
CA TYR A 40 1.05 10.62 -6.48
C TYR A 40 1.36 9.22 -5.97
N VAL A 41 0.50 8.24 -6.28
CA VAL A 41 0.66 6.84 -5.89
C VAL A 41 0.56 5.90 -7.08
N GLN A 42 1.18 4.73 -7.00
CA GLN A 42 0.95 3.59 -7.89
C GLN A 42 0.66 2.35 -7.07
N ASN A 43 -0.14 1.43 -7.62
CA ASN A 43 -0.61 0.26 -6.87
C ASN A 43 0.11 -0.99 -7.35
N TRP A 44 0.61 -1.77 -6.40
CA TRP A 44 1.42 -2.97 -6.60
C TRP A 44 0.81 -4.14 -5.83
N GLY A 45 0.86 -5.35 -6.38
CA GLY A 45 0.39 -6.55 -5.69
C GLY A 45 1.23 -7.78 -5.98
N ASN A 46 1.58 -8.53 -4.94
CA ASN A 46 2.32 -9.77 -5.08
C ASN A 46 1.48 -10.87 -5.77
N SER A 47 2.06 -12.04 -6.01
CA SER A 47 1.37 -13.15 -6.68
C SER A 47 0.11 -13.64 -5.93
N ALA A 48 0.12 -13.61 -4.59
CA ALA A 48 -1.04 -13.96 -3.77
C ALA A 48 -2.15 -12.90 -3.85
N ALA A 49 -1.80 -11.64 -4.12
CA ALA A 49 -2.74 -10.54 -4.35
C ALA A 49 -3.19 -10.41 -5.82
N LYS A 50 -2.99 -11.43 -6.66
CA LYS A 50 -3.29 -11.36 -8.10
C LYS A 50 -4.73 -10.93 -8.41
N ALA A 51 -5.67 -11.31 -7.54
CA ALA A 51 -7.09 -11.02 -7.64
C ALA A 51 -7.42 -9.53 -7.58
N TYR A 52 -6.50 -8.68 -7.10
CA TYR A 52 -6.66 -7.22 -7.11
C TYR A 52 -6.99 -6.65 -8.49
N GLY A 53 -6.48 -7.27 -9.57
CA GLY A 53 -6.80 -6.88 -10.94
C GLY A 53 -8.20 -7.25 -11.42
N LEU A 54 -8.96 -8.02 -10.61
CA LEU A 54 -10.39 -8.28 -10.84
C LEU A 54 -11.27 -7.17 -10.24
N TYR A 55 -10.65 -6.22 -9.52
CA TYR A 55 -11.28 -5.03 -8.97
C TYR A 55 -12.46 -5.36 -8.04
N GLU A 56 -13.67 -4.93 -8.36
CA GLU A 56 -14.88 -5.21 -7.58
C GLU A 56 -15.16 -6.72 -7.48
N ASN A 57 -14.59 -7.53 -8.38
CA ASN A 57 -14.69 -8.99 -8.36
C ASN A 57 -13.48 -9.68 -7.71
N ALA A 58 -12.62 -8.96 -6.98
CA ALA A 58 -11.44 -9.53 -6.32
C ALA A 58 -11.80 -10.51 -5.19
N GLY A 59 -12.93 -10.28 -4.51
CA GLY A 59 -13.35 -11.06 -3.35
C GLY A 59 -12.36 -10.97 -2.19
N THR A 60 -12.39 -11.96 -1.30
CA THR A 60 -11.49 -12.04 -0.14
C THR A 60 -10.08 -12.48 -0.55
N PHE A 61 -9.08 -11.77 -0.07
CA PHE A 61 -7.68 -12.10 -0.30
C PHE A 61 -7.21 -13.22 0.65
N PRO A 62 -6.38 -14.15 0.17
CA PRO A 62 -5.81 -15.19 1.03
C PRO A 62 -4.69 -14.63 1.93
N PRO A 63 -4.41 -15.26 3.08
CA PRO A 63 -3.21 -14.95 3.86
C PRO A 63 -1.94 -14.95 3.01
N GLY A 64 -1.07 -13.96 3.21
CA GLY A 64 0.14 -13.72 2.41
C GLY A 64 -0.08 -12.86 1.16
N ALA A 65 -1.32 -12.47 0.84
CA ALA A 65 -1.57 -11.41 -0.14
C ALA A 65 -1.00 -10.09 0.37
N LYS A 66 -0.21 -9.42 -0.48
CA LYS A 66 0.43 -8.13 -0.17
C LYS A 66 0.13 -7.13 -1.25
N LEU A 67 -0.28 -5.95 -0.81
CA LEU A 67 -0.50 -4.79 -1.65
C LEU A 67 0.41 -3.65 -1.17
N GLY A 68 0.91 -2.87 -2.12
CA GLY A 68 1.78 -1.74 -1.87
C GLY A 68 1.37 -0.52 -2.66
N LYS A 69 1.56 0.66 -2.06
CA LYS A 69 1.47 1.95 -2.75
C LYS A 69 2.76 2.71 -2.55
N ASP A 70 3.62 2.74 -3.57
CA ASP A 70 4.72 3.68 -3.57
C ASP A 70 4.19 5.08 -3.87
N SER A 71 4.84 6.11 -3.31
CA SER A 71 4.36 7.46 -3.48
C SER A 71 5.47 8.48 -3.68
N PHE A 72 5.12 9.58 -4.35
CA PHE A 72 5.96 10.75 -4.47
C PHE A 72 5.12 12.03 -4.41
N GLY A 73 5.74 13.11 -3.93
CA GLY A 73 5.17 14.44 -3.94
C GLY A 73 5.70 15.25 -5.12
N VAL A 74 4.89 16.17 -5.62
CA VAL A 74 5.29 17.22 -6.55
C VAL A 74 4.87 18.55 -5.93
N ASN A 75 5.81 19.47 -5.72
CA ASN A 75 5.48 20.78 -5.16
C ASN A 75 4.99 21.76 -6.25
N ALA A 76 4.55 22.96 -5.86
CA ALA A 76 4.05 23.98 -6.79
C ALA A 76 5.09 24.46 -7.82
N LYS A 77 6.39 24.21 -7.60
CA LYS A 77 7.48 24.53 -8.52
C LYS A 77 7.79 23.38 -9.49
N GLY A 78 7.15 22.23 -9.32
CA GLY A 78 7.42 21.01 -10.08
C GLY A 78 8.54 20.15 -9.50
N ASP A 79 9.09 20.47 -8.33
CA ASP A 79 10.12 19.63 -7.70
C ASP A 79 9.48 18.33 -7.20
N VAL A 80 10.17 17.22 -7.47
CA VAL A 80 9.70 15.88 -7.11
C VAL A 80 10.45 15.34 -5.90
N SER A 81 9.72 14.81 -4.92
CA SER A 81 10.29 14.22 -3.69
C SER A 81 9.72 12.83 -3.42
N VAL A 82 10.56 11.90 -2.93
CA VAL A 82 10.11 10.58 -2.49
C VAL A 82 9.10 10.73 -1.34
N GLY A 83 7.96 10.07 -1.46
CA GLY A 83 6.96 9.94 -0.40
C GLY A 83 7.10 8.62 0.35
N PRO A 84 6.22 8.31 1.31
CA PRO A 84 6.22 7.01 1.99
C PRO A 84 5.81 5.87 1.05
N LEU A 85 6.24 4.65 1.39
CA LEU A 85 5.65 3.42 0.89
C LEU A 85 4.61 2.93 1.89
N PHE A 86 3.39 2.69 1.42
CA PHE A 86 2.31 2.13 2.20
C PHE A 86 2.15 0.65 1.84
N LEU A 87 2.16 -0.23 2.83
CA LEU A 87 2.04 -1.67 2.64
C LEU A 87 0.85 -2.19 3.44
N MET A 88 0.15 -3.16 2.88
CA MET A 88 -0.82 -3.98 3.59
C MET A 88 -0.63 -5.45 3.25
N GLU A 89 -0.75 -6.32 4.25
CA GLU A 89 -0.64 -7.77 4.12
C GLU A 89 -1.79 -8.48 4.81
N LYS A 90 -2.45 -9.41 4.11
CA LYS A 90 -3.47 -10.26 4.71
C LYS A 90 -2.76 -11.30 5.57
N MET A 91 -3.03 -11.28 6.87
CA MET A 91 -2.43 -12.20 7.83
C MET A 91 -3.31 -13.44 8.01
N GLN A 92 -2.84 -14.39 8.83
CA GLN A 92 -3.65 -15.54 9.24
C GLN A 92 -4.86 -15.08 10.06
N ALA A 93 -5.92 -15.88 10.01
CA ALA A 93 -7.15 -15.61 10.75
C ALA A 93 -6.87 -15.37 12.25
N GLY A 94 -7.45 -14.30 12.81
CA GLY A 94 -7.29 -13.93 14.22
C GLY A 94 -6.01 -13.16 14.54
N PHE A 95 -5.27 -12.70 13.53
CA PHE A 95 -4.14 -11.79 13.70
C PHE A 95 -4.55 -10.44 14.29
N ASN A 96 -5.61 -9.84 13.75
CA ASN A 96 -6.15 -8.57 14.22
C ASN A 96 -7.60 -8.41 13.77
N PRO A 97 -8.59 -8.72 14.62
CA PRO A 97 -10.01 -8.60 14.29
C PRO A 97 -10.40 -7.18 13.88
N ASP A 98 -9.77 -6.17 14.50
CA ASP A 98 -10.06 -4.76 14.22
C ASP A 98 -9.68 -4.35 12.80
N SER A 99 -8.94 -5.16 12.06
CA SER A 99 -8.54 -4.87 10.69
C SER A 99 -8.88 -5.98 9.70
N ASP A 100 -9.78 -6.90 10.07
CA ASP A 100 -10.06 -8.14 9.33
C ASP A 100 -8.75 -8.85 8.91
N ASP A 101 -7.83 -8.94 9.87
CA ASP A 101 -6.51 -9.57 9.74
C ASP A 101 -5.55 -8.90 8.75
N TRP A 102 -5.81 -7.66 8.32
CA TRP A 102 -4.83 -6.89 7.55
C TRP A 102 -3.77 -6.24 8.44
N ARG A 103 -2.49 -6.51 8.16
CA ARG A 103 -1.36 -5.78 8.74
C ARG A 103 -0.98 -4.61 7.87
N TYR A 104 -1.00 -3.40 8.42
CA TYR A 104 -0.53 -2.19 7.76
C TYR A 104 0.92 -1.90 8.15
N THR A 105 1.71 -1.38 7.22
CA THR A 105 3.06 -0.88 7.49
C THR A 105 3.33 0.34 6.63
N MET A 106 3.94 1.37 7.22
CA MET A 106 4.36 2.57 6.49
C MET A 106 5.87 2.73 6.60
N VAL A 107 6.55 2.82 5.46
CA VAL A 107 7.99 3.03 5.36
C VAL A 107 8.27 4.44 4.85
N MET A 108 9.07 5.19 5.59
CA MET A 108 9.41 6.57 5.26
C MET A 108 10.46 6.66 4.15
N PRO A 109 10.61 7.83 3.47
CA PRO A 109 11.62 8.05 2.43
C PRO A 109 13.08 7.80 2.84
N ASN A 110 13.37 7.83 4.14
CA ASN A 110 14.70 7.54 4.68
C ASN A 110 14.90 6.04 5.01
N GLY A 111 13.88 5.21 4.82
CA GLY A 111 13.87 3.78 5.16
C GLY A 111 13.38 3.46 6.58
N SER A 112 13.13 4.45 7.45
CA SER A 112 12.60 4.16 8.78
C SER A 112 11.15 3.70 8.70
N VAL A 113 10.79 2.71 9.50
CA VAL A 113 9.40 2.25 9.63
C VAL A 113 8.66 3.21 10.56
N PHE A 114 7.60 3.83 10.06
CA PHE A 114 6.75 4.74 10.83
C PHE A 114 5.84 3.98 11.81
N GLY A 115 5.38 2.81 11.39
CA GLY A 115 4.59 1.91 12.22
C GLY A 115 4.25 0.61 11.50
N THR A 116 3.96 -0.43 12.27
CA THR A 116 3.41 -1.71 11.82
C THR A 116 2.30 -2.15 12.76
N THR A 117 1.15 -2.58 12.23
CA THR A 117 0.05 -3.12 13.05
C THR A 117 0.55 -4.26 13.94
N ASN A 118 0.21 -4.23 15.24
CA ASN A 118 0.67 -5.16 16.27
C ASN A 118 2.20 -5.22 16.42
N GLY A 119 2.91 -4.18 15.99
CA GLY A 119 4.36 -4.03 16.13
C GLY A 119 4.77 -2.65 16.63
N ALA A 120 6.03 -2.31 16.44
CA ALA A 120 6.55 -0.99 16.79
C ALA A 120 5.79 0.11 16.04
N GLY A 121 5.36 1.15 16.76
CA GLY A 121 4.59 2.25 16.19
C GLY A 121 3.19 1.85 15.71
N SER A 122 2.57 0.79 16.24
CA SER A 122 1.23 0.34 15.83
C SER A 122 0.18 1.46 15.89
N ASP A 123 0.20 2.29 16.92
CA ASP A 123 -0.73 3.43 17.07
C ASP A 123 -0.63 4.41 15.90
N ASN A 124 0.57 4.56 15.32
CA ASN A 124 0.80 5.45 14.18
C ASN A 124 0.13 4.95 12.89
N VAL A 125 -0.23 3.67 12.80
CA VAL A 125 -0.91 3.09 11.62
C VAL A 125 -2.34 2.64 11.93
N ALA A 126 -2.86 2.93 13.12
CA ALA A 126 -4.25 2.66 13.48
C ALA A 126 -5.25 3.40 12.57
N PHE A 127 -4.90 4.60 12.10
CA PHE A 127 -5.72 5.35 11.14
C PHE A 127 -5.88 4.61 9.79
N CYS A 128 -4.90 3.79 9.38
CA CYS A 128 -4.99 3.02 8.15
C CYS A 128 -6.17 2.04 8.22
N ILE A 129 -6.34 1.40 9.38
CA ILE A 129 -7.42 0.46 9.65
C ILE A 129 -8.77 1.17 9.53
N GLY A 130 -8.98 2.26 10.26
CA GLY A 130 -10.27 2.96 10.27
C GLY A 130 -10.69 3.47 8.89
N CYS A 131 -9.74 3.93 8.07
CA CYS A 131 -10.03 4.27 6.68
C CYS A 131 -10.37 3.04 5.84
N HIS A 132 -9.57 1.96 5.92
CA HIS A 132 -9.77 0.78 5.09
C HIS A 132 -11.01 -0.04 5.45
N GLN A 133 -11.48 0.02 6.69
CA GLN A 133 -12.76 -0.58 7.10
C GLN A 133 -13.99 0.16 6.56
N SER A 134 -13.81 1.39 6.05
CA SER A 134 -14.93 2.16 5.48
C SER A 134 -15.28 1.75 4.05
N VAL A 135 -14.53 0.82 3.44
CA VAL A 135 -14.87 0.27 2.12
C VAL A 135 -16.02 -0.73 2.26
N THR A 136 -16.65 -1.09 1.15
CA THR A 136 -17.73 -2.08 1.23
C THR A 136 -17.18 -3.45 1.61
N PRO A 137 -17.89 -4.27 2.42
CA PRO A 137 -17.40 -5.56 2.88
C PRO A 137 -16.94 -6.50 1.75
N GLU A 138 -17.51 -6.37 0.55
CA GLU A 138 -17.18 -7.17 -0.63
C GLU A 138 -15.76 -6.91 -1.16
N GLN A 139 -15.13 -5.80 -0.75
CA GLN A 139 -13.78 -5.41 -1.18
C GLN A 139 -12.69 -5.83 -0.18
N ASP A 140 -13.02 -6.58 0.88
CA ASP A 140 -12.05 -7.10 1.87
C ASP A 140 -11.08 -6.02 2.39
N ASN A 141 -11.61 -4.86 2.76
CA ASN A 141 -10.84 -3.69 3.22
C ASN A 141 -9.82 -3.14 2.22
N VAL A 142 -9.96 -3.45 0.92
CA VAL A 142 -9.06 -2.95 -0.13
C VAL A 142 -9.69 -1.77 -0.88
N MET A 143 -9.09 -0.58 -0.71
CA MET A 143 -9.44 0.58 -1.54
C MET A 143 -8.83 0.46 -2.94
N LEU A 144 -9.69 0.21 -3.93
CA LEU A 144 -9.32 0.14 -5.34
C LEU A 144 -8.84 1.48 -5.90
N LEU A 145 -7.95 1.43 -6.88
CA LEU A 145 -7.55 2.61 -7.65
C LEU A 145 -8.68 3.08 -8.60
N PRO A 146 -8.71 4.37 -8.97
CA PRO A 146 -9.69 4.91 -9.92
C PRO A 146 -9.66 4.16 -11.26
N GLU A 147 -10.83 4.01 -11.90
CA GLU A 147 -11.02 3.19 -13.09
C GLU A 147 -10.13 3.59 -14.27
N GLU A 148 -9.93 4.89 -14.46
CA GLU A 148 -9.12 5.47 -15.52
C GLU A 148 -7.63 5.09 -15.45
N TYR A 149 -7.16 4.66 -14.27
CA TYR A 149 -5.77 4.25 -14.05
C TYR A 149 -5.59 2.74 -13.98
N ARG A 150 -6.65 1.94 -14.14
CA ARG A 150 -6.59 0.48 -14.06
C ARG A 150 -5.89 -0.13 -15.26
N VAL A 151 -4.98 -1.08 -15.02
CA VAL A 151 -4.49 -2.00 -16.07
C VAL A 151 -5.65 -2.88 -16.54
N LYS A 152 -5.84 -3.01 -17.85
CA LYS A 152 -6.88 -3.85 -18.46
C LYS A 152 -6.40 -5.28 -18.71
#